data_AF-A0A936NV58-F1
#
_entry.id   AF-A0A936NV58-F1
#
_cell.length_a   1.000
_cell.length_b   1.000
_cell.length_c   1.000
_cell.angle_alpha   90.00
_cell.angle_beta   90.00
_cell.angle_gamma   90.00
#
_symmetry.space_group_name_H-M   'P 1'
#
loop_
_entity.id
_entity.type
_entity.pdbx_description
1 polymer ?
#
loop_
_entity_poly.entity_id
_entity_poly.type
_entity_poly.pdbx_seq_one_letter_code
_entity_poly.pdbx_strand_id
1 'polypeptide(L)'
;MATMHRGKLETLRKGTNELIWFADNPADARFSVACYHKDPSLVSMARGRERWLLRASPARTATGNPRWKEIGRRHAADAWRTAIVHVLSGKGFDAEEGAVIEGSLRWVLYWPYATAESTGCRPKKTRAPWLMDAGTAGAHYDLRIREISASSVFFRSDK
;
A
#
# COMPACT_ATOMS: atom_id res chain seq x y z
N MET A 1 -7.66 -7.43 -9.96
CA MET A 1 -6.52 -8.00 -9.22
C MET A 1 -5.37 -8.18 -10.20
N ALA A 2 -4.27 -7.48 -10.02
CA ALA A 2 -3.06 -7.56 -10.83
C ALA A 2 -1.96 -8.29 -10.05
N THR A 3 -1.28 -9.26 -10.65
CA THR A 3 -0.26 -10.09 -9.99
C THR A 3 0.93 -10.32 -10.89
N MET A 4 2.07 -10.69 -10.30
CA MET A 4 3.23 -11.15 -11.05
C MET A 4 3.04 -12.60 -11.51
N HIS A 5 2.80 -12.81 -12.80
CA HIS A 5 2.87 -14.14 -13.44
C HIS A 5 4.12 -14.17 -14.34
N ARG A 6 5.03 -15.13 -14.11
CA ARG A 6 6.29 -15.27 -14.87
C ARG A 6 7.10 -13.97 -15.02
N GLY A 7 7.12 -13.13 -13.98
CA GLY A 7 7.87 -11.86 -13.99
C GLY A 7 7.15 -10.69 -14.66
N LYS A 8 5.87 -10.84 -15.05
CA LYS A 8 5.05 -9.78 -15.65
C LYS A 8 3.81 -9.51 -14.80
N LEU A 9 3.37 -8.25 -14.75
CA LEU A 9 2.10 -7.89 -14.12
C LEU A 9 0.93 -8.23 -15.05
N GLU A 10 0.07 -9.14 -14.60
CA GLU A 10 -1.10 -9.62 -15.33
C GLU A 10 -2.36 -9.46 -14.51
N THR A 11 -3.49 -9.22 -15.17
CA THR A 11 -4.79 -9.13 -14.50
C THR A 11 -5.36 -10.54 -14.27
N LEU A 12 -5.43 -10.99 -13.02
CA LEU A 12 -6.04 -12.28 -12.66
C LEU A 12 -7.56 -12.26 -12.67
N ARG A 13 -8.15 -11.15 -12.21
CA ARG A 13 -9.60 -11.00 -12.13
C ARG A 13 -10.00 -9.55 -12.30
N LYS A 14 -10.92 -9.28 -13.23
CA LYS A 14 -11.57 -7.98 -13.36
C LYS A 14 -12.58 -7.83 -12.22
N GLY A 15 -12.41 -6.79 -11.40
CA GLY A 15 -13.38 -6.43 -10.37
C GLY A 15 -14.48 -5.54 -10.93
N THR A 16 -15.63 -5.54 -10.27
CA THR A 16 -16.78 -4.68 -10.58
C THR A 16 -16.84 -3.41 -9.73
N ASN A 17 -16.04 -3.34 -8.66
CA ASN A 17 -16.00 -2.22 -7.72
C ASN A 17 -14.84 -1.25 -8.01
N GLU A 18 -14.75 -0.19 -7.20
CA GLU A 18 -13.73 0.87 -7.30
C GLU A 18 -12.40 0.54 -6.61
N LEU A 19 -12.12 -0.74 -6.39
CA LEU A 19 -10.88 -1.20 -5.75
C LEU A 19 -9.97 -1.94 -6.74
N ILE A 20 -8.68 -1.58 -6.69
CA ILE A 20 -7.59 -2.22 -7.42
C ILE A 20 -6.72 -2.98 -6.42
N TRP A 21 -6.65 -4.30 -6.61
CA TRP A 21 -5.82 -5.18 -5.81
C TRP A 21 -4.52 -5.53 -6.55
N PHE A 22 -3.39 -5.38 -5.86
CA PHE A 22 -2.10 -5.93 -6.27
C PHE A 22 -1.82 -7.13 -5.40
N ALA A 23 -1.77 -8.33 -5.99
CA ALA A 23 -1.41 -9.50 -5.20
C ALA A 23 0.10 -9.61 -4.99
N ASP A 24 0.43 -10.67 -4.29
CA ASP A 24 1.78 -10.98 -3.85
C ASP A 24 2.74 -11.22 -5.01
N ASN A 25 4.03 -11.03 -4.74
CA ASN A 25 5.09 -11.42 -5.66
C ASN A 25 5.56 -12.83 -5.29
N PRO A 26 5.32 -13.86 -6.12
CA PRO A 26 5.75 -15.23 -5.79
C PRO A 26 7.28 -15.39 -5.70
N ALA A 27 8.05 -14.38 -6.14
CA ALA A 27 9.50 -14.35 -6.00
C ALA A 27 10.00 -13.64 -4.71
N ASP A 28 9.12 -13.08 -3.86
CA ASP A 28 9.47 -12.65 -2.50
C ASP A 28 9.17 -13.81 -1.54
N ALA A 29 10.06 -14.06 -0.59
CA ALA A 29 9.85 -15.08 0.44
C ALA A 29 8.78 -14.67 1.46
N ARG A 30 8.34 -13.40 1.45
CA ARG A 30 7.28 -12.86 2.31
C ARG A 30 6.03 -12.61 1.49
N PHE A 31 4.88 -12.65 2.17
CA PHE A 31 3.60 -12.32 1.57
C PHE A 31 3.27 -10.84 1.69
N SER A 32 2.80 -10.19 0.62
CA SER A 32 2.32 -8.81 0.65
C SER A 32 1.31 -8.46 -0.46
N VAL A 33 0.07 -8.19 -0.06
CA VAL A 33 -1.02 -7.75 -0.94
C VAL A 33 -1.41 -6.32 -0.58
N ALA A 34 -1.69 -5.49 -1.60
CA ALA A 34 -2.12 -4.10 -1.41
C ALA A 34 -3.41 -3.79 -2.17
N CYS A 35 -4.30 -3.03 -1.54
CA CYS A 35 -5.57 -2.56 -2.10
C CYS A 35 -5.58 -1.04 -2.19
N TYR A 36 -5.96 -0.54 -3.35
CA TYR A 36 -6.07 0.88 -3.68
C TYR A 36 -7.48 1.19 -4.17
N HIS A 37 -8.03 2.34 -3.84
CA HIS A 37 -9.16 2.88 -4.60
C HIS A 37 -8.71 3.32 -6.00
N LYS A 38 -9.59 3.28 -7.00
CA LYS A 38 -9.31 3.70 -8.40
C LYS A 38 -9.06 5.22 -8.58
N ASP A 39 -8.96 5.98 -7.49
CA ASP A 39 -8.69 7.41 -7.54
C ASP A 39 -7.36 7.67 -8.30
N PRO A 40 -7.30 8.68 -9.20
CA PRO A 40 -6.10 8.98 -9.97
C PRO A 40 -4.84 9.19 -9.12
N SER A 41 -4.98 9.74 -7.92
CA SER A 41 -3.89 9.93 -6.94
C SER A 41 -3.31 8.57 -6.52
N LEU A 42 -4.18 7.59 -6.29
CA LEU A 42 -3.81 6.23 -5.92
C LEU A 42 -3.37 5.36 -7.10
N VAL A 43 -3.81 5.67 -8.32
CA VAL A 43 -3.30 5.01 -9.53
C VAL A 43 -1.79 5.30 -9.72
N SER A 44 -1.32 6.51 -9.40
CA SER A 44 0.13 6.80 -9.37
C SER A 44 0.86 5.93 -8.32
N MET A 45 0.25 5.75 -7.16
CA MET A 45 0.79 4.93 -6.07
C MET A 45 0.91 3.46 -6.46
N ALA A 46 -0.14 2.95 -7.08
CA ALA A 46 -0.26 1.62 -7.64
C ALA A 46 0.85 1.36 -8.69
N ARG A 47 1.08 2.28 -9.62
CA ARG A 47 2.19 2.19 -10.61
C ARG A 47 3.56 2.16 -9.95
N GLY A 48 3.75 2.92 -8.87
CA GLY A 48 4.99 2.87 -8.09
C GLY A 48 5.22 1.53 -7.40
N ARG A 49 4.16 0.89 -6.90
CA ARG A 49 4.21 -0.49 -6.37
C ARG A 49 4.52 -1.50 -7.46
N GLU A 50 3.91 -1.37 -8.63
CA GLU A 50 4.21 -2.18 -9.81
C GLU A 50 5.70 -2.13 -10.19
N ARG A 51 6.28 -0.93 -10.30
CA ARG A 51 7.73 -0.79 -10.57
C ARG A 51 8.61 -1.45 -9.50
N TRP A 52 8.17 -1.41 -8.25
CA TRP A 52 8.86 -2.09 -7.15
C TRP A 52 8.77 -3.62 -7.29
N LEU A 53 7.60 -4.17 -7.62
CA LEU A 53 7.41 -5.60 -7.86
C LEU A 53 8.27 -6.10 -9.03
N LEU A 54 8.39 -5.28 -10.07
CA LEU A 54 9.25 -5.54 -11.24
C LEU A 54 10.76 -5.31 -10.97
N ARG A 55 11.15 -4.95 -9.73
CA ARG A 55 12.52 -4.61 -9.32
C ARG A 55 13.20 -3.50 -10.16
N ALA A 56 12.43 -2.75 -10.94
CA ALA A 56 12.90 -1.70 -11.83
C ALA A 56 13.23 -0.37 -11.11
N SER A 57 13.10 -0.31 -9.79
CA SER A 57 13.43 0.90 -9.02
C SER A 57 14.02 0.56 -7.64
N PRO A 58 15.32 0.79 -7.41
CA PRO A 58 15.98 0.49 -6.12
C PRO A 58 15.76 1.58 -5.06
N ALA A 59 15.20 2.75 -5.42
CA ALA A 59 15.06 3.86 -4.48
C ALA A 59 13.86 3.68 -3.53
N ARG A 60 14.14 3.36 -2.26
CA ARG A 60 13.13 3.22 -1.19
C ARG A 60 12.78 4.52 -0.47
N THR A 61 13.56 5.58 -0.66
CA THR A 61 13.40 6.84 0.08
C THR A 61 12.45 7.82 -0.63
N ALA A 62 11.86 8.74 0.16
CA ALA A 62 11.00 9.83 -0.30
C ALA A 62 11.63 10.69 -1.42
N THR A 63 12.96 10.84 -1.40
CA THR A 63 13.70 11.73 -2.32
C THR A 63 14.11 11.05 -3.64
N GLY A 64 14.35 9.73 -3.61
CA GLY A 64 14.86 8.98 -4.77
C GLY A 64 13.78 8.30 -5.62
N ASN A 65 12.58 8.06 -5.07
CA ASN A 65 11.55 7.32 -5.80
C ASN A 65 10.76 8.25 -6.76
N PRO A 66 10.68 7.96 -8.07
CA PRO A 66 9.92 8.77 -9.03
C PRO A 66 8.43 8.88 -8.68
N ARG A 67 7.90 7.92 -7.91
CA ARG A 67 6.53 7.97 -7.37
C ARG A 67 6.29 9.23 -6.53
N TRP A 68 7.23 9.59 -5.64
CA TRP A 68 7.07 10.74 -4.76
C TRP A 68 7.13 12.07 -5.52
N LYS A 69 7.90 12.13 -6.61
CA LYS A 69 7.92 13.29 -7.51
C LYS A 69 6.56 13.51 -8.18
N GLU A 70 5.87 12.44 -8.58
CA GLU A 70 4.53 12.57 -9.17
C GLU A 70 3.51 13.06 -8.15
N ILE A 71 3.53 12.51 -6.94
CA ILE A 71 2.65 12.92 -5.83
C ILE A 71 2.89 14.39 -5.48
N GLY A 72 4.15 14.82 -5.39
CA GLY A 72 4.50 16.20 -5.12
C GLY A 72 3.93 17.16 -6.17
N ARG A 73 3.99 16.80 -7.46
CA ARG A 73 3.39 17.61 -8.55
C ARG A 73 1.87 17.65 -8.46
N ARG A 74 1.22 16.52 -8.20
CA ARG A 74 -0.24 16.45 -8.05
C ARG A 74 -0.73 17.27 -6.87
N HIS A 75 -0.03 17.20 -5.74
CA HIS A 75 -0.32 18.03 -4.57
C HIS A 75 -0.15 19.52 -4.88
N ALA A 76 0.94 19.93 -5.54
CA ALA A 76 1.16 21.32 -5.92
C ALA A 76 0.12 21.87 -6.92
N ALA A 77 -0.56 20.99 -7.65
CA ALA A 77 -1.65 21.33 -8.56
C ALA A 77 -3.05 21.19 -7.94
N ASP A 78 -3.15 21.02 -6.61
CA ASP A 78 -4.40 20.74 -5.88
C ASP A 78 -5.20 19.54 -6.42
N ALA A 79 -4.51 18.64 -7.13
CA ALA A 79 -5.07 17.46 -7.77
C ALA A 79 -4.83 16.19 -6.94
N TRP A 80 -4.38 16.33 -5.70
CA TRP A 80 -4.20 15.23 -4.76
C TRP A 80 -5.40 15.13 -3.81
N ARG A 81 -5.91 13.91 -3.62
CA ARG A 81 -6.87 13.61 -2.56
C ARG A 81 -6.22 12.71 -1.52
N THR A 82 -6.45 13.00 -0.24
CA THR A 82 -6.03 12.13 0.86
C THR A 82 -6.54 10.72 0.60
N ALA A 83 -5.65 9.74 0.72
CA ALA A 83 -5.92 8.43 0.17
C ALA A 83 -5.46 7.32 1.10
N ILE A 84 -6.30 6.29 1.23
CA ILE A 84 -6.03 5.12 2.07
C ILE A 84 -5.63 3.94 1.19
N VAL A 85 -4.56 3.26 1.61
CA VAL A 85 -4.12 1.99 1.03
C VAL A 85 -4.17 0.94 2.14
N HIS A 86 -4.82 -0.19 1.85
CA HIS A 86 -4.85 -1.32 2.77
C HIS A 86 -3.74 -2.30 2.35
N VAL A 87 -2.93 -2.74 3.30
CA VAL A 87 -1.82 -3.65 3.04
C VAL A 87 -1.91 -4.83 4.01
N LEU A 88 -2.11 -6.03 3.47
CA LEU A 88 -1.97 -7.28 4.20
C LEU A 88 -0.58 -7.84 3.92
N SER A 89 0.18 -8.18 4.95
CA SER A 89 1.51 -8.76 4.80
C SER A 89 1.75 -9.85 5.83
N GLY A 90 2.64 -10.78 5.54
CA GLY A 90 3.01 -11.87 6.46
C GLY A 90 4.32 -12.53 6.06
N LYS A 91 4.71 -13.56 6.81
CA LYS A 91 5.87 -14.39 6.49
C LYS A 91 5.64 -15.31 5.29
N GLY A 92 4.39 -15.60 4.97
CA GLY A 92 4.01 -16.47 3.86
C GLY A 92 2.50 -16.59 3.75
N PHE A 93 2.04 -17.45 2.84
CA PHE A 93 0.63 -17.79 2.66
C PHE A 93 0.49 -19.31 2.67
N ASP A 94 -0.40 -19.81 3.51
CA ASP A 94 -0.81 -21.20 3.56
C ASP A 94 -2.01 -21.39 2.62
N ALA A 95 -1.82 -22.16 1.55
CA ALA A 95 -2.84 -22.38 0.54
C ALA A 95 -3.89 -23.41 0.97
N GLU A 96 -3.56 -24.33 1.89
CA GLU A 96 -4.49 -25.33 2.41
C GLU A 96 -5.48 -24.68 3.37
N GLU A 97 -4.97 -23.85 4.29
CA GLU A 97 -5.77 -23.11 5.26
C GLU A 97 -6.34 -21.79 4.72
N GLY A 98 -5.86 -21.33 3.55
CA GLY A 98 -6.23 -20.04 2.98
C GLY A 98 -5.82 -18.84 3.84
N ALA A 99 -4.72 -18.96 4.59
CA ALA A 99 -4.34 -18.04 5.66
C ALA A 99 -2.96 -17.39 5.44
N VAL A 100 -2.81 -16.14 5.89
CA VAL A 100 -1.51 -15.45 5.89
C VAL A 100 -0.76 -15.77 7.16
N ILE A 101 0.42 -16.40 7.02
CA ILE A 101 1.27 -16.80 8.13
C ILE A 101 1.85 -15.56 8.81
N GLU A 102 1.60 -15.41 10.11
CA GLU A 102 1.95 -14.22 10.90
C GLU A 102 1.50 -12.91 10.23
N GLY A 103 0.24 -12.92 9.77
CA GLY A 103 -0.38 -11.80 9.07
C GLY A 103 -0.45 -10.51 9.90
N SER A 104 -0.24 -9.38 9.23
CA SER A 104 -0.44 -8.03 9.77
C SER A 104 -1.15 -7.16 8.74
N LEU A 105 -2.24 -6.53 9.16
CA LEU A 105 -2.98 -5.54 8.37
C LEU A 105 -2.52 -4.14 8.75
N ARG A 106 -2.23 -3.35 7.72
CA ARG A 106 -1.86 -1.95 7.85
C ARG A 106 -2.76 -1.09 6.98
N TRP A 107 -3.20 0.02 7.54
CA TRP A 107 -3.84 1.09 6.78
C TRP A 107 -2.83 2.22 6.64
N VAL A 108 -2.56 2.59 5.40
CA VAL A 108 -1.62 3.65 5.07
C VAL A 108 -2.40 4.83 4.53
N LEU A 109 -2.51 5.89 5.33
CA LEU A 109 -3.17 7.14 4.94
C LEU A 109 -2.12 8.10 4.40
N TYR A 110 -2.14 8.33 3.09
CA TYR A 110 -1.23 9.27 2.45
C TYR A 110 -1.74 10.70 2.56
N TRP A 111 -0.90 11.56 3.11
CA TRP A 111 -1.16 12.99 3.30
C TRP A 111 0.14 13.74 2.98
N PRO A 112 0.44 14.00 1.69
CA PRO A 112 1.67 14.64 1.26
C PRO A 112 1.91 15.96 2.00
N TYR A 113 3.17 16.21 2.37
CA TYR A 113 3.64 17.38 3.10
C TYR A 113 3.03 17.61 4.50
N ALA A 114 2.24 16.68 5.02
CA ALA A 114 1.81 16.72 6.41
C ALA A 114 3.02 16.76 7.35
N THR A 115 2.93 17.59 8.39
CA THR A 115 3.95 17.72 9.45
C THR A 115 3.38 17.31 10.79
N ALA A 116 4.24 17.19 11.81
CA ALA A 116 3.78 16.89 13.16
C ALA A 116 2.86 18.00 13.70
N GLU A 117 3.15 19.25 13.35
CA GLU A 117 2.39 20.45 13.73
C GLU A 117 1.01 20.47 13.06
N SER A 118 0.93 20.11 11.76
CA SER A 118 -0.34 20.11 11.02
C SER A 118 -1.26 18.94 11.40
N THR A 119 -0.74 17.94 12.10
CA THR A 119 -1.44 16.67 12.35
C THR A 119 -1.59 16.27 13.81
N GLY A 120 -0.76 16.84 14.69
CA GLY A 120 -0.59 16.36 16.07
C GLY A 120 0.11 14.99 16.18
N CYS A 121 0.59 14.42 15.07
CA CYS A 121 1.16 13.07 15.06
C CYS A 121 2.68 13.08 15.19
N ARG A 122 3.22 12.17 16.02
CA ARG A 122 4.67 12.08 16.24
C ARG A 122 5.38 11.49 15.01
N PRO A 123 6.51 12.06 14.56
CA PRO A 123 7.27 11.57 13.41
C PRO A 123 8.23 10.42 13.77
N LYS A 124 7.85 9.54 14.72
CA LYS A 124 8.74 8.49 15.24
C LYS A 124 7.99 7.19 15.49
N LYS A 125 8.67 6.05 15.28
CA LYS A 125 8.05 4.73 15.30
C LYS A 125 7.56 4.46 16.69
N THR A 126 6.26 4.22 16.82
CA THR A 126 5.67 3.79 18.08
C THR A 126 4.83 2.53 17.87
N ARG A 127 4.17 2.06 18.93
CA ARG A 127 3.12 1.04 18.85
C ARG A 127 1.77 1.62 18.41
N ALA A 128 1.66 2.94 18.28
CA ALA A 128 0.48 3.69 17.83
C ALA A 128 0.69 4.20 16.39
N PRO A 129 -0.35 4.77 15.74
CA PRO A 129 -0.18 5.50 14.49
C PRO A 129 0.93 6.54 14.60
N TRP A 130 1.74 6.65 13.55
CA TRP A 130 2.85 7.58 13.45
C TRP A 130 2.94 8.17 12.05
N LEU A 131 3.52 9.37 11.96
CA LEU A 131 3.74 10.06 10.70
C LEU A 131 5.11 9.68 10.15
N MET A 132 5.12 9.02 9.00
CA MET A 132 6.34 8.70 8.26
C MET A 132 6.62 9.78 7.22
N ASP A 133 7.91 10.02 6.95
CA ASP A 133 8.38 10.96 5.92
C ASP A 133 7.74 12.37 6.02
N ALA A 134 7.53 12.85 7.25
CA ALA A 134 6.89 14.13 7.56
C ALA A 134 7.52 15.29 6.76
N GLY A 135 6.67 16.20 6.27
CA GLY A 135 7.08 17.36 5.48
C GLY A 135 7.52 17.05 4.04
N THR A 136 7.41 15.80 3.58
CA THR A 136 7.75 15.42 2.20
C THR A 136 6.50 14.99 1.41
N ALA A 137 6.63 14.90 0.09
CA ALA A 137 5.58 14.31 -0.76
C ALA A 137 5.23 12.85 -0.39
N GLY A 138 6.10 12.17 0.36
CA GLY A 138 5.87 10.82 0.85
C GLY A 138 5.18 10.74 2.20
N ALA A 139 4.78 11.86 2.82
CA ALA A 139 4.19 11.86 4.15
C ALA A 139 2.94 10.97 4.23
N HIS A 140 2.93 10.05 5.21
CA HIS A 140 1.83 9.13 5.44
C HIS A 140 1.72 8.67 6.90
N TYR A 141 0.50 8.34 7.32
CA TYR A 141 0.29 7.62 8.57
C TYR A 141 0.32 6.12 8.31
N ASP A 142 1.05 5.39 9.15
CA ASP A 142 1.03 3.93 9.18
C ASP A 142 0.25 3.47 10.42
N LEU A 143 -0.98 3.00 10.19
CA LEU A 143 -1.84 2.45 11.22
C LEU A 143 -1.72 0.93 11.19
N ARG A 144 -1.16 0.34 12.24
CA ARG A 144 -1.08 -1.12 12.40
C ARG A 144 -2.25 -1.63 13.20
N ILE A 145 -3.05 -2.51 12.60
CA ILE A 145 -4.16 -3.18 13.27
C ILE A 145 -3.60 -4.48 13.86
N ARG A 146 -3.66 -4.57 15.19
CA ARG A 146 -2.96 -5.61 15.96
C ARG A 146 -3.68 -6.95 16.03
N GLU A 147 -4.92 -7.04 15.57
CA GLU A 147 -5.68 -8.27 15.56
C GLU A 147 -6.33 -8.47 14.20
N ILE A 148 -5.84 -9.48 13.48
CA ILE A 148 -6.66 -10.22 12.54
C ILE A 148 -6.77 -11.61 13.15
N SER A 149 -7.84 -11.89 13.89
CA SER A 149 -8.22 -13.29 14.12
C SER A 149 -8.48 -13.91 12.74
N ALA A 150 -8.01 -15.13 12.49
CA ALA A 150 -8.16 -15.82 11.20
C ALA A 150 -9.62 -15.83 10.69
N SER A 151 -10.60 -15.68 11.58
CA SER A 151 -12.02 -15.57 11.25
C SER A 151 -12.50 -14.20 10.73
N SER A 152 -11.66 -13.17 10.69
CA SER A 152 -12.07 -11.77 10.43
C SER A 152 -11.67 -11.20 9.06
N VAL A 153 -10.89 -11.92 8.25
CA VAL A 153 -10.57 -11.51 6.87
C VAL A 153 -11.12 -12.54 5.88
N PHE A 154 -12.45 -12.66 5.85
CA PHE A 154 -13.13 -13.20 4.69
C PHE A 154 -13.47 -12.04 3.76
N PHE A 155 -12.63 -11.81 2.74
CA PHE A 155 -13.10 -11.08 1.56
C PHE A 155 -14.04 -12.01 0.79
N ARG A 156 -15.27 -12.19 1.29
CA ARG A 156 -16.36 -12.71 0.47
C ARG A 156 -16.61 -11.67 -0.60
N SER A 157 -16.15 -11.99 -1.81
CA SER A 157 -16.68 -11.39 -3.02
C SER A 157 -18.10 -11.91 -3.13
N ASP A 158 -19.07 -11.15 -2.62
CA ASP A 158 -20.47 -11.44 -2.92
C ASP A 158 -20.65 -11.50 -4.43
N LYS A 159 -21.44 -12.50 -4.84
CA LYS A 159 -21.68 -12.91 -6.22
C LYS A 159 -22.34 -11.82 -7.04
#